data_AF-A0A553H1R0-F1
#
_entry.id   AF-A0A553H1R0-F1
#
_cell.length_a   1.000
_cell.length_b   1.000
_cell.length_c   1.000
_cell.angle_alpha   90.00
_cell.angle_beta   90.00
_cell.angle_gamma   90.00
#
_symmetry.space_group_name_H-M   'P 1'
#
loop_
_entity.id
_entity.type
_entity.pdbx_description
1 polymer ?
#
loop_
_entity_poly.entity_id
_entity_poly.type
_entity_poly.pdbx_seq_one_letter_code
_entity_poly.pdbx_strand_id
1 'polypeptide(L)'
;MRDQVINRNNGKPEPAAFAHPRHFHIANGLVLPNMISGMEDDDHLWVPQSEGVSFKPIMLHATQGYFINLLRVRRSGVLSVHHHTGPVHAFPLKGRWYYLEHDWVAEAGGYAFEPPGEIHTLFVPEDVTEMITLFHATGGYVYLNDQGTAIGYEDVFTKIESCRAHYERIGLGADYVNRFVR
;
A
#
# COMPACT_ATOMS: atom_id res chain seq x y z
N MET A 1 -10.87 10.75 26.37
CA MET A 1 -11.88 9.76 25.94
C MET A 1 -11.57 8.47 26.67
N ARG A 2 -12.57 7.88 27.33
CA ARG A 2 -12.38 6.66 28.12
C ARG A 2 -12.10 5.49 27.16
N ASP A 3 -11.01 4.77 27.41
CA ASP A 3 -10.69 3.51 26.74
C ASP A 3 -11.87 2.55 26.95
N GLN A 4 -12.61 2.26 25.87
CA GLN A 4 -13.54 1.14 25.90
C GLN A 4 -12.70 -0.13 25.98
N VAL A 5 -12.75 -0.79 27.14
CA VAL A 5 -12.24 -2.15 27.31
C VAL A 5 -13.03 -3.04 26.35
N ILE A 6 -12.41 -3.38 25.21
CA ILE A 6 -12.96 -4.37 24.29
C ILE A 6 -13.03 -5.68 25.07
N ASN A 7 -14.24 -6.19 25.33
CA ASN A 7 -14.42 -7.49 25.97
C ASN A 7 -14.07 -8.58 24.95
N ARG A 8 -12.78 -8.96 24.91
CA ARG A 8 -12.22 -9.87 23.89
C ARG A 8 -12.56 -11.34 24.12
N ASN A 9 -13.07 -11.69 25.30
CA ASN A 9 -13.01 -13.08 25.77
C ASN A 9 -14.33 -13.66 26.33
N ASN A 10 -15.48 -13.08 25.96
CA ASN A 10 -16.82 -13.59 26.33
C ASN A 10 -16.96 -13.98 27.83
N GLY A 11 -16.40 -13.16 28.72
CA GLY A 11 -16.48 -13.37 30.18
C GLY A 11 -15.51 -14.40 30.76
N LYS A 12 -14.62 -14.99 29.96
CA LYS A 12 -13.50 -15.78 30.48
C LYS A 12 -12.36 -14.84 30.93
N PRO A 13 -11.68 -15.16 32.05
CA PRO A 13 -10.50 -14.39 32.46
C PRO A 13 -9.45 -14.41 31.34
N GLU A 14 -8.91 -13.24 31.00
CA GLU A 14 -7.80 -13.15 30.06
C GLU A 14 -6.53 -13.72 30.71
N PRO A 15 -5.69 -14.44 29.95
CA PRO A 15 -4.37 -14.84 30.43
C PRO A 15 -3.54 -13.59 30.77
N ALA A 16 -2.71 -13.68 31.80
CA ALA A 16 -1.85 -12.58 32.20
C ALA A 16 -0.89 -12.19 31.05
N ALA A 17 -0.82 -10.89 30.74
CA ALA A 17 0.13 -10.38 29.77
C ALA A 17 1.57 -10.54 30.28
N PHE A 18 2.51 -10.72 29.34
CA PHE A 18 3.94 -10.78 29.66
C PHE A 18 4.42 -9.46 30.28
N ALA A 19 4.95 -9.52 31.50
CA ALA A 19 5.28 -8.34 32.31
C ALA A 19 6.70 -7.79 32.09
N HIS A 20 7.18 -7.77 30.84
CA HIS A 20 8.49 -7.22 30.51
C HIS A 20 8.34 -5.79 29.96
N PRO A 21 9.19 -4.83 30.38
CA PRO A 21 9.17 -3.50 29.79
C PRO A 21 9.44 -3.57 28.30
N ARG A 22 8.70 -2.77 27.51
CA ARG A 22 8.97 -2.65 26.08
C ARG A 22 10.40 -2.15 25.86
N HIS A 23 11.05 -2.63 24.80
CA HIS A 23 12.34 -2.09 24.38
C HIS A 23 12.22 -0.58 24.10
N PHE A 24 13.27 0.15 24.44
CA PHE A 24 13.35 1.58 24.18
C PHE A 24 13.24 1.86 22.67
N HIS A 25 12.44 2.85 22.29
CA HIS A 25 12.19 3.25 20.89
C HIS A 25 11.56 2.19 19.96
N ILE A 26 10.90 1.14 20.49
CA ILE A 26 10.11 0.26 19.61
C ILE A 26 8.94 1.04 18.97
N ALA A 27 8.78 0.91 17.66
CA ALA A 27 7.64 1.46 16.96
C ALA A 27 6.32 0.90 17.53
N ASN A 28 5.27 1.71 17.54
CA ASN A 28 3.96 1.24 17.98
C ASN A 28 3.41 0.19 17.01
N GLY A 29 2.70 -0.81 17.54
CA GLY A 29 1.95 -1.74 16.68
C GLY A 29 0.91 -1.01 15.82
N LEU A 30 0.50 -1.64 14.73
CA LEU A 30 -0.59 -1.19 13.88
C LEU A 30 -1.66 -2.27 13.81
N VAL A 31 -2.92 -1.88 14.01
CA VAL A 31 -4.08 -2.74 13.78
C VAL A 31 -5.07 -1.93 12.96
N LEU A 32 -5.41 -2.43 11.77
CA LEU A 32 -6.44 -1.87 10.90
C LEU A 32 -7.56 -2.91 10.75
N PRO A 33 -8.64 -2.83 11.54
CA PRO A 33 -9.76 -3.75 11.38
C PRO A 33 -10.40 -3.55 10.00
N ASN A 34 -10.96 -4.61 9.43
CA ASN A 34 -11.67 -4.58 8.15
C ASN A 34 -10.84 -4.03 6.98
N MET A 35 -9.51 -4.15 6.99
CA MET A 35 -8.65 -3.59 5.93
C MET A 35 -9.04 -4.08 4.53
N ILE A 36 -9.23 -5.41 4.36
CA ILE A 36 -9.63 -6.00 3.09
C ILE A 36 -11.15 -5.86 2.89
N SER A 37 -11.94 -6.25 3.89
CA SER A 37 -13.40 -6.28 3.76
C SER A 37 -14.06 -4.89 3.63
N GLY A 38 -13.39 -3.84 4.10
CA GLY A 38 -13.84 -2.44 4.03
C GLY A 38 -13.00 -1.58 3.09
N MET A 39 -12.29 -2.19 2.13
CA MET A 39 -11.43 -1.44 1.22
C MET A 39 -12.22 -0.45 0.34
N GLU A 40 -13.49 -0.78 0.02
CA GLU A 40 -14.40 0.00 -0.82
C GLU A 40 -15.38 0.87 -0.02
N ASP A 41 -15.31 0.90 1.32
CA ASP A 41 -16.30 1.59 2.17
C ASP A 41 -16.29 3.12 2.02
N ASP A 42 -15.12 3.69 1.72
CA ASP A 42 -14.94 5.15 1.60
C ASP A 42 -13.89 5.48 0.53
N ASP A 43 -14.39 5.93 -0.63
CA ASP A 43 -13.57 6.36 -1.76
C ASP A 43 -12.75 7.63 -1.46
N HIS A 44 -13.16 8.46 -0.49
CA HIS A 44 -12.42 9.67 -0.11
C HIS A 44 -11.09 9.36 0.58
N LEU A 45 -10.89 8.14 1.10
CA LEU A 45 -9.63 7.74 1.72
C LEU A 45 -8.57 7.26 0.71
N TRP A 46 -8.93 7.17 -0.57
CA TRP A 46 -7.99 6.78 -1.64
C TRP A 46 -7.23 8.01 -2.14
N VAL A 47 -5.92 8.02 -1.89
CA VAL A 47 -5.00 9.07 -2.29
C VAL A 47 -4.75 8.98 -3.80
N PRO A 48 -5.08 10.01 -4.59
CA PRO A 48 -4.81 10.01 -6.02
C PRO A 48 -3.30 10.00 -6.30
N GLN A 49 -2.85 9.13 -7.21
CA GLN A 49 -1.46 9.05 -7.67
C GLN A 49 -1.31 9.56 -9.11
N SER A 50 -2.24 9.19 -9.99
CA SER A 50 -2.36 9.70 -11.35
C SER A 50 -3.79 9.51 -11.87
N GLU A 51 -4.08 9.93 -13.10
CA GLU A 51 -5.40 9.74 -13.68
C GLU A 51 -5.78 8.24 -13.71
N GLY A 52 -6.88 7.90 -13.02
CA GLY A 52 -7.37 6.53 -12.90
C GLY A 52 -6.59 5.63 -11.93
N VAL A 53 -5.56 6.15 -11.24
CA VAL A 53 -4.74 5.41 -10.26
C VAL A 53 -4.75 6.10 -8.91
N SER A 54 -5.08 5.34 -7.88
CA SER A 54 -5.12 5.82 -6.50
C SER A 54 -4.62 4.74 -5.55
N PHE A 55 -4.16 5.11 -4.37
CA PHE A 55 -3.75 4.15 -3.35
C PHE A 55 -4.36 4.46 -1.98
N LYS A 56 -4.54 3.41 -1.17
CA LYS A 56 -4.94 3.53 0.23
C LYS A 56 -3.79 3.05 1.12
N PRO A 57 -3.18 3.91 1.95
CA PRO A 57 -2.04 3.51 2.78
C PRO A 57 -2.48 2.50 3.85
N ILE A 58 -1.67 1.46 4.06
CA ILE A 58 -1.80 0.51 5.17
C ILE A 58 -0.69 0.78 6.17
N MET A 59 0.57 0.80 5.73
CA MET A 59 1.73 1.07 6.58
C MET A 59 2.76 1.88 5.80
N LEU A 60 3.31 2.92 6.42
CA LEU A 60 4.35 3.78 5.84
C LEU A 60 5.53 3.77 6.82
N HIS A 61 6.45 2.82 6.69
CA HIS A 61 7.55 2.68 7.65
C HIS A 61 8.76 3.51 7.19
N ALA A 62 8.89 4.72 7.75
CA ALA A 62 9.88 5.71 7.33
C ALA A 62 11.31 5.27 7.63
N THR A 63 11.54 4.58 8.75
CA THR A 63 12.88 4.12 9.16
C THR A 63 13.31 2.85 8.44
N GLN A 64 12.41 1.88 8.24
CA GLN A 64 12.74 0.66 7.49
C GLN A 64 12.63 0.86 5.97
N GLY A 65 12.13 2.00 5.51
CA GLY A 65 12.11 2.37 4.11
C GLY A 65 11.18 1.49 3.29
N TYR A 66 9.98 1.19 3.76
CA TYR A 66 8.99 0.44 2.98
C TYR A 66 7.59 1.01 3.16
N PHE A 67 6.70 0.67 2.24
CA PHE A 67 5.27 0.92 2.39
C PHE A 67 4.45 -0.31 2.04
N ILE A 68 3.29 -0.39 2.69
CA ILE A 68 2.22 -1.32 2.36
C ILE A 68 1.01 -0.46 1.97
N ASN A 69 0.44 -0.69 0.80
CA ASN A 69 -0.77 0.00 0.34
C ASN A 69 -1.68 -0.93 -0.46
N LEU A 70 -2.93 -0.52 -0.60
CA LEU A 70 -3.77 -1.01 -1.68
C LEU A 70 -3.58 -0.07 -2.86
N LEU A 71 -3.21 -0.58 -4.03
CA LEU A 71 -3.25 0.16 -5.29
C LEU A 71 -4.57 -0.15 -5.98
N ARG A 72 -5.29 0.89 -6.42
CA ARG A 72 -6.52 0.77 -7.20
C ARG A 72 -6.35 1.45 -8.54
N VAL A 73 -6.76 0.73 -9.58
CA VAL A 73 -6.66 1.16 -10.98
C VAL A 73 -8.03 1.00 -11.63
N ARG A 74 -8.59 2.10 -12.15
CA ARG A 74 -9.88 2.16 -12.86
C ARG A 74 -9.71 2.63 -14.32
N ARG A 75 -8.56 2.30 -14.90
CA ARG A 75 -8.19 2.53 -16.31
C ARG A 75 -7.48 1.29 -16.84
N SER A 76 -7.49 1.13 -18.16
CA SER A 76 -6.72 0.10 -18.84
C SER A 76 -5.42 0.64 -19.41
N GLY A 77 -4.57 -0.27 -19.88
CA GLY A 77 -3.31 0.05 -20.54
C GLY A 77 -2.11 0.08 -19.59
N VAL A 78 -1.03 0.68 -20.08
CA VAL A 78 0.22 0.84 -19.33
C VAL A 78 0.05 1.90 -18.24
N LEU A 79 0.48 1.57 -17.02
CA LEU A 79 0.53 2.52 -15.91
C LEU A 79 1.87 3.24 -15.86
N SER A 80 2.97 2.48 -15.84
CA SER A 80 4.33 3.00 -15.83
C SER A 80 5.37 1.92 -16.12
N VAL A 81 6.49 2.32 -16.70
CA VAL A 81 7.75 1.54 -16.68
C VAL A 81 8.55 1.97 -15.46
N HIS A 82 8.97 1.03 -14.64
CA HIS A 82 9.72 1.35 -13.43
C HIS A 82 10.70 0.26 -13.01
N HIS A 83 11.69 0.69 -12.24
CA HIS A 83 12.77 -0.13 -11.70
C HIS A 83 12.70 -0.17 -10.18
N HIS A 84 12.61 -1.36 -9.59
CA HIS A 84 12.56 -1.54 -8.13
C HIS A 84 13.95 -1.65 -7.50
N THR A 85 14.17 -0.91 -6.41
CA THR A 85 15.42 -0.96 -5.64
C THR A 85 15.42 -2.04 -4.55
N GLY A 86 14.24 -2.52 -4.16
CA GLY A 86 14.04 -3.60 -3.20
C GLY A 86 12.92 -4.55 -3.66
N PRO A 87 12.63 -5.60 -2.87
CA PRO A 87 11.60 -6.57 -3.26
C PRO A 87 10.19 -5.97 -3.18
N VAL A 88 9.30 -6.44 -4.06
CA VAL A 88 7.87 -6.19 -3.97
C VAL A 88 7.10 -7.51 -3.84
N HIS A 89 6.15 -7.53 -2.92
CA HIS A 89 5.18 -8.61 -2.75
C HIS A 89 3.80 -8.07 -3.10
N ALA A 90 3.11 -8.76 -4.01
CA ALA A 90 1.80 -8.35 -4.50
C ALA A 90 0.74 -9.42 -4.22
N PHE A 91 -0.41 -8.98 -3.73
CA PHE A 91 -1.56 -9.83 -3.44
C PHE A 91 -2.78 -9.22 -4.15
N PRO A 92 -3.10 -9.66 -5.38
CA PRO A 92 -4.25 -9.14 -6.10
C PRO A 92 -5.54 -9.52 -5.37
N LEU A 93 -6.42 -8.54 -5.18
CA LEU A 93 -7.69 -8.69 -4.46
C LEU A 93 -8.89 -8.56 -5.41
N LYS A 94 -8.75 -7.79 -6.49
CA LYS A 94 -9.79 -7.57 -7.50
C LYS A 94 -9.15 -7.38 -8.88
N GLY A 95 -9.83 -7.84 -9.92
CA GLY A 95 -9.36 -7.74 -11.30
C GLY A 95 -8.13 -8.58 -11.58
N ARG A 96 -7.41 -8.21 -12.64
CA ARG A 96 -6.12 -8.82 -13.01
C ARG A 96 -5.21 -7.81 -13.69
N TRP A 97 -3.93 -8.09 -13.66
CA TRP A 97 -2.88 -7.31 -14.31
C TRP A 97 -1.69 -8.23 -14.63
N TYR A 98 -0.79 -7.76 -15.49
CA TYR A 98 0.45 -8.47 -15.78
C TYR A 98 1.54 -7.49 -16.16
N TYR A 99 2.77 -7.97 -16.17
CA TYR A 99 3.91 -7.26 -16.72
C TYR A 99 4.14 -7.71 -18.17
N LEU A 100 4.44 -6.77 -19.07
CA LEU A 100 4.68 -7.08 -20.48
C LEU A 100 5.92 -7.95 -20.69
N GLU A 101 6.83 -7.94 -19.73
CA GLU A 101 8.10 -8.65 -19.72
C GLU A 101 7.99 -10.11 -19.25
N HIS A 102 6.80 -10.53 -18.80
CA HIS A 102 6.56 -11.85 -18.22
C HIS A 102 5.41 -12.61 -18.89
N ASP A 103 5.37 -13.92 -18.71
CA ASP A 103 4.38 -14.83 -19.28
C ASP A 103 3.20 -15.18 -18.34
N TRP A 104 3.21 -14.64 -17.12
CA TRP A 104 2.20 -14.87 -16.09
C TRP A 104 1.21 -13.72 -15.96
N VAL A 105 0.06 -14.02 -15.37
CA VAL A 105 -0.99 -13.04 -15.05
C VAL A 105 -1.26 -13.07 -13.55
N ALA A 106 -1.26 -11.91 -12.91
CA ALA A 106 -1.64 -11.74 -11.51
C ALA A 106 -3.14 -11.44 -11.42
N GLU A 107 -3.91 -12.33 -10.80
CA GLU A 107 -5.36 -12.21 -10.66
C GLU A 107 -5.83 -12.38 -9.20
N ALA A 108 -7.06 -11.96 -8.92
CA ALA A 108 -7.63 -11.93 -7.58
C ALA A 108 -7.47 -13.27 -6.82
N GLY A 109 -6.92 -13.20 -5.60
CA GLY A 109 -6.59 -14.36 -4.76
C GLY A 109 -5.19 -14.93 -4.98
N GLY A 110 -4.45 -14.42 -5.97
CA GLY A 110 -3.08 -14.84 -6.26
C GLY A 110 -2.02 -14.16 -5.40
N TYR A 111 -0.77 -14.43 -5.78
CA TYR A 111 0.44 -13.81 -5.24
C TYR A 111 1.46 -13.62 -6.35
N ALA A 112 2.12 -12.46 -6.40
CA ALA A 112 3.26 -12.21 -7.27
C ALA A 112 4.44 -11.66 -6.45
N PHE A 113 5.65 -11.97 -6.91
CA PHE A 113 6.90 -11.52 -6.31
C PHE A 113 7.76 -10.89 -7.39
N GLU A 114 8.27 -9.70 -7.08
CA GLU A 114 9.16 -8.95 -7.95
C GLU A 114 10.51 -8.81 -7.24
N PRO A 115 11.59 -9.41 -7.77
CA PRO A 115 12.90 -9.29 -7.17
C PRO A 115 13.47 -7.87 -7.31
N PRO A 116 14.37 -7.44 -6.39
CA PRO A 116 15.11 -6.20 -6.56
C PRO A 116 15.86 -6.17 -7.90
N GLY A 117 15.91 -5.01 -8.55
CA GLY A 117 16.57 -4.84 -9.84
C GLY A 117 15.69 -5.11 -11.04
N GLU A 118 14.46 -5.58 -10.84
CA GLU A 118 13.51 -5.79 -11.93
C GLU A 118 13.08 -4.46 -12.55
N ILE A 119 13.03 -4.43 -13.88
CA ILE A 119 12.41 -3.36 -14.68
C ILE A 119 11.22 -3.98 -15.40
N HIS A 120 10.03 -3.41 -15.20
CA HIS A 120 8.82 -3.91 -15.85
C HIS A 120 7.81 -2.83 -16.20
N THR A 121 6.82 -3.24 -16.99
CA THR A 121 5.71 -2.43 -17.48
C THR A 121 4.39 -3.00 -16.97
N LEU A 122 3.81 -2.40 -15.94
CA LEU A 122 2.51 -2.83 -15.40
C LEU A 122 1.41 -2.50 -16.40
N PHE A 123 0.68 -3.54 -16.82
CA PHE A 123 -0.43 -3.46 -17.76
C PHE A 123 -1.74 -3.98 -17.15
N VAL A 124 -2.81 -3.19 -17.31
CA VAL A 124 -4.18 -3.61 -16.94
C VAL A 124 -4.99 -3.85 -18.23
N PRO A 125 -5.57 -5.05 -18.43
CA PRO A 125 -6.38 -5.37 -19.61
C PRO A 125 -7.59 -4.47 -19.80
N GLU A 126 -8.04 -4.30 -21.05
CA GLU A 126 -9.20 -3.46 -21.40
C GLU A 126 -10.53 -3.94 -20.80
N ASP A 127 -10.69 -5.25 -20.60
CA ASP A 127 -11.88 -5.85 -20.01
C ASP A 127 -11.89 -5.78 -18.46
N VAL A 128 -10.81 -5.28 -17.84
CA VAL A 128 -10.73 -5.08 -16.39
C VAL A 128 -11.17 -3.66 -16.05
N THR A 129 -12.40 -3.53 -15.53
CA THR A 129 -12.95 -2.23 -15.12
C THR A 129 -12.29 -1.67 -13.85
N GLU A 130 -11.82 -2.56 -12.98
CA GLU A 130 -11.17 -2.20 -11.73
C GLU A 130 -10.21 -3.30 -11.28
N MET A 131 -9.01 -2.90 -10.92
CA MET A 131 -8.01 -3.73 -10.26
C MET A 131 -7.70 -3.16 -8.88
N ILE A 132 -7.62 -4.03 -7.87
CA ILE A 132 -7.12 -3.70 -6.53
C ILE A 132 -6.08 -4.73 -6.14
N THR A 133 -4.87 -4.28 -5.81
CA THR A 133 -3.76 -5.15 -5.37
C THR A 133 -3.15 -4.58 -4.09
N LEU A 134 -2.93 -5.43 -3.09
CA LEU A 134 -2.12 -5.08 -1.93
C LEU A 134 -0.66 -5.25 -2.32
N PHE A 135 0.12 -4.18 -2.20
CA PHE A 135 1.56 -4.23 -2.39
C PHE A 135 2.27 -3.99 -1.06
N HIS A 136 3.30 -4.79 -0.81
CA HIS A 136 4.37 -4.47 0.12
C HIS A 136 5.63 -4.19 -0.68
N ALA A 137 6.04 -2.93 -0.74
CA ALA A 137 7.19 -2.48 -1.51
C ALA A 137 8.30 -2.00 -0.56
N THR A 138 9.44 -2.68 -0.62
CA THR A 138 10.63 -2.32 0.16
C THR A 138 11.55 -1.44 -0.66
N GLY A 139 12.07 -0.38 -0.03
CA GLY A 139 12.78 0.71 -0.69
C GLY A 139 11.79 1.61 -1.41
N GLY A 140 11.66 1.37 -2.71
CA GLY A 140 10.91 2.19 -3.63
C GLY A 140 11.31 1.87 -5.06
N TYR A 141 10.79 2.65 -6.00
CA TYR A 141 11.02 2.45 -7.43
C TYR A 141 11.26 3.75 -8.17
N VAL A 142 11.97 3.64 -9.29
CA VAL A 142 12.32 4.75 -10.18
C VAL A 142 11.52 4.61 -11.46
N TYR A 143 10.78 5.64 -11.85
CA TYR A 143 10.11 5.70 -13.13
C TYR A 143 11.13 5.92 -14.25
N LEU A 144 11.00 5.17 -15.33
CA LEU A 144 11.88 5.27 -16.50
C LEU A 144 11.09 5.74 -17.72
N ASN A 145 11.75 6.52 -18.58
CA ASN A 145 11.25 6.76 -19.94
C ASN A 145 11.65 5.61 -20.89
N ASP A 146 11.25 5.73 -22.15
CA ASP A 146 11.54 4.79 -23.24
C ASP A 146 13.05 4.57 -23.50
N GLN A 147 13.89 5.53 -23.13
CA GLN A 147 15.35 5.44 -23.24
C GLN A 147 16.02 4.89 -21.96
N GLY A 148 15.24 4.43 -20.97
CA GLY A 148 15.75 3.93 -19.69
C GLY A 148 16.30 5.02 -18.78
N THR A 149 15.98 6.29 -19.03
CA THR A 149 16.39 7.42 -18.18
C THR A 149 15.41 7.61 -17.03
N ALA A 150 15.93 7.82 -15.83
CA ALA A 150 15.13 8.14 -14.65
C ALA A 150 14.38 9.47 -14.82
N ILE A 151 13.06 9.45 -14.65
CA ILE A 151 12.17 10.63 -14.77
C ILE A 151 11.43 10.96 -13.48
N GLY A 152 11.54 10.10 -12.46
CA GLY A 152 10.93 10.29 -11.16
C GLY A 152 11.14 9.06 -10.27
N TYR A 153 10.65 9.12 -9.04
CA TYR A 153 10.73 8.01 -8.09
C TYR A 153 9.52 8.00 -7.16
N GLU A 154 9.31 6.86 -6.53
CA GLU A 154 8.39 6.65 -5.43
C GLU A 154 9.12 5.88 -4.33
N ASP A 155 8.86 6.30 -3.10
CA ASP A 155 9.38 5.75 -1.86
C ASP A 155 8.37 6.01 -0.73
N VAL A 156 8.72 5.63 0.50
CA VAL A 156 7.84 5.88 1.64
C VAL A 156 7.56 7.38 1.87
N PHE A 157 8.50 8.27 1.58
CA PHE A 157 8.37 9.70 1.87
C PHE A 157 7.47 10.44 0.87
N THR A 158 7.59 10.11 -0.41
CA THR A 158 6.68 10.58 -1.47
C THR A 158 5.25 10.09 -1.23
N LYS A 159 5.06 8.85 -0.77
CA LYS A 159 3.75 8.34 -0.30
C LYS A 159 3.21 9.12 0.89
N ILE A 160 4.04 9.39 1.91
CA ILE A 160 3.66 10.19 3.08
C ILE A 160 3.20 11.57 2.64
N GLU A 161 3.96 12.25 1.78
CA GLU A 161 3.63 13.61 1.34
C GLU A 161 2.34 13.65 0.50
N SER A 162 2.14 12.67 -0.38
CA SER A 162 0.90 12.51 -1.13
C SER A 162 -0.31 12.33 -0.21
N CYS A 163 -0.17 11.51 0.84
CA CYS A 163 -1.21 11.33 1.85
C CYS A 163 -1.49 12.63 2.62
N ARG A 164 -0.43 13.33 3.07
CA ARG A 164 -0.56 14.61 3.81
C ARG A 164 -1.34 15.63 3.00
N ALA A 165 -0.94 15.85 1.75
CA ALA A 165 -1.58 16.80 0.86
C ALA A 165 -3.04 16.42 0.55
N HIS A 166 -3.31 15.13 0.36
CA HIS A 166 -4.66 14.65 0.08
C HIS A 166 -5.60 14.80 1.29
N TYR A 167 -5.17 14.34 2.47
CA TYR A 167 -5.98 14.38 3.68
C TYR A 167 -6.23 15.80 4.18
N GLU A 168 -5.27 16.71 4.00
CA GLU A 168 -5.50 18.14 4.20
C GLU A 168 -6.62 18.66 3.28
N ARG A 169 -6.53 18.36 1.98
CA ARG A 169 -7.50 18.83 0.96
C ARG A 169 -8.94 18.36 1.22
N ILE A 170 -9.13 17.17 1.77
CA ILE A 170 -10.46 16.63 2.09
C ILE A 170 -10.93 16.95 3.51
N GLY A 171 -10.20 17.78 4.26
CA GLY A 171 -10.60 18.25 5.58
C GLY A 171 -10.33 17.28 6.74
N LEU A 172 -9.56 16.21 6.52
CA LEU A 172 -9.10 15.31 7.59
C LEU A 172 -7.83 15.83 8.28
N GLY A 173 -7.13 16.76 7.64
CA GLY A 173 -5.87 17.34 8.10
C GLY A 173 -4.65 16.50 7.69
N ALA A 174 -3.52 17.16 7.43
CA ALA A 174 -2.28 16.51 7.01
C ALA A 174 -1.79 15.43 7.99
N ASP A 175 -2.04 15.61 9.29
CA ASP A 175 -1.62 14.68 10.35
C ASP A 175 -2.45 13.38 10.39
N TYR A 176 -3.52 13.28 9.61
CA TYR A 176 -4.29 12.04 9.48
C TYR A 176 -3.41 10.86 9.04
N VAL A 177 -2.36 11.13 8.24
CA VAL A 177 -1.40 10.12 7.77
C VAL A 177 -0.66 9.42 8.92
N ASN A 178 -0.50 10.07 10.08
CA ASN A 178 0.29 9.57 11.21
C ASN A 178 -0.26 8.24 11.77
N ARG A 179 -1.50 7.90 11.46
CA ARG A 179 -2.10 6.59 11.77
C ARG A 179 -1.35 5.43 11.09
N PHE A 180 -0.80 5.68 9.91
CA PHE A 180 -0.11 4.68 9.07
C PHE A 180 1.42 4.74 9.20
N VAL A 181 1.99 5.86 9.64
CA VAL A 181 3.44 6.07 9.72
C VAL A 181 4.05 5.29 10.89
N ARG A 182 5.21 4.65 10.64
CA ARG A 182 6.02 3.96 11.65
C ARG A 182 7.50 4.32 11.55
#